data_AF-A0A4R0PRF6-F1
#
_entry.id   AF-A0A4R0PRF6-F1
#
_cell.length_a   1.000
_cell.length_b   1.000
_cell.length_c   1.000
_cell.angle_alpha   90.00
_cell.angle_beta   90.00
_cell.angle_gamma   90.00
#
_symmetry.space_group_name_H-M   'P 1'
#
loop_
_entity.id
_entity.type
_entity.pdbx_description
1 polymer ?
#
loop_
_entity_poly.entity_id
_entity_poly.type
_entity_poly.pdbx_seq_one_letter_code
_entity_poly.pdbx_strand_id
1 'polypeptide(L)' 'MLTGNFDTRRIEKLIADQATAKGVFTDELYEQRANAIPMKRFGKPEEYGHLVAFLASDLAAYITGADIPIDGGLLKSR' A
#
# COMPACT_ATOMS: atom_id res chain seq x y z
N MET A 1 2.18 3.72 -11.58
CA MET A 1 2.48 3.25 -10.20
C MET A 1 1.39 2.27 -9.78
N LEU A 2 1.77 1.05 -9.42
CA LEU A 2 0.83 0.02 -8.97
C LEU A 2 0.88 -0.05 -7.44
N THR A 3 -0.21 0.35 -6.79
CA THR A 3 -0.24 0.55 -5.33
C THR A 3 -0.68 -0.71 -4.58
N GLY A 4 0.01 -1.02 -3.49
CA GLY A 4 -0.51 -1.91 -2.45
C GLY A 4 -1.38 -1.18 -1.42
N ASN A 5 -1.47 -1.74 -0.22
CA ASN A 5 -2.19 -1.15 0.90
C ASN A 5 -1.31 -0.15 1.64
N PHE A 6 -1.85 1.05 1.88
CA PHE A 6 -1.19 2.12 2.62
C PHE A 6 -2.07 2.63 3.75
N ASP A 7 -1.44 3.02 4.86
CA ASP A 7 -2.06 3.55 6.08
C ASP A 7 -2.61 4.96 5.85
N THR A 8 -3.77 5.00 5.21
CA THR A 8 -4.50 6.22 4.95
C THR A 8 -5.82 6.17 5.70
N ARG A 9 -6.33 7.34 6.10
CA ARG A 9 -7.66 7.50 6.72
C ARG A 9 -8.78 6.77 5.97
N ARG A 10 -8.68 6.70 4.64
CA ARG A 10 -9.65 5.98 3.81
C ARG A 10 -9.55 4.46 4.01
N ILE A 11 -8.35 3.91 4.05
CA ILE A 11 -8.13 2.48 4.26
C ILE A 11 -8.51 2.08 5.69
N GLU A 12 -8.15 2.88 6.69
CA GLU A 12 -8.57 2.69 8.09
C GLU A 12 -10.10 2.58 8.20
N LYS A 13 -10.81 3.56 7.63
CA LYS A 13 -12.28 3.55 7.61
C LYS A 13 -12.85 2.32 6.91
N LEU A 14 -12.29 1.95 5.75
CA LEU A 14 -12.75 0.77 5.01
C LEU A 14 -12.53 -0.53 5.80
N ILE A 15 -11.45 -0.64 6.56
CA ILE A 15 -11.21 -1.79 7.43
C ILE A 15 -12.23 -1.82 8.58
N ALA A 16 -12.48 -0.69 9.23
CA ALA A 16 -13.47 -0.60 10.32
C ALA A 16 -14.88 -0.96 9.83
N ASP A 17 -15.31 -0.44 8.68
CA ASP A 17 -16.61 -0.73 8.08
C ASP A 17 -16.73 -2.24 7.75
N GLN A 18 -15.65 -2.85 7.23
CA GLN A 18 -15.62 -4.28 6.90
C GLN A 18 -15.55 -5.19 8.13
N ALA A 19 -14.83 -4.78 9.17
CA ALA A 19 -14.76 -5.51 10.43
C ALA A 19 -16.15 -5.55 11.09
N THR A 20 -16.84 -4.42 11.10
CA THR A 20 -18.23 -4.30 11.57
C THR A 20 -19.16 -5.23 10.80
N ALA A 21 -19.10 -5.21 9.47
CA ALA A 21 -19.94 -6.06 8.63
C ALA A 21 -19.67 -7.58 8.81
N LYS A 22 -18.44 -7.94 9.22
CA LYS A 22 -18.03 -9.33 9.45
C LYS A 22 -18.18 -9.78 10.91
N GLY A 23 -18.50 -8.87 11.83
CA GLY A 23 -18.59 -9.15 13.26
C GLY A 23 -17.24 -9.51 13.91
N VAL A 24 -16.13 -9.00 13.38
CA VAL A 24 -14.77 -9.22 13.92
C VAL A 24 -14.19 -7.90 14.44
N PHE A 25 -13.12 -7.97 15.23
CA PHE A 25 -12.43 -6.77 15.69
C PHE A 25 -11.65 -6.10 14.55
N THR A 26 -11.59 -4.77 14.57
CA THR A 26 -10.88 -3.98 13.54
C THR A 26 -9.39 -4.35 13.51
N ASP A 27 -8.77 -4.47 14.68
CA ASP A 27 -7.34 -4.82 14.79
C ASP A 27 -7.05 -6.22 14.25
N GLU A 28 -7.93 -7.19 14.52
CA GLU A 28 -7.80 -8.56 13.99
C GLU A 28 -7.83 -8.57 12.44
N LEU A 29 -8.77 -7.83 11.84
CA LEU A 29 -8.85 -7.71 10.39
C LEU A 29 -7.66 -6.94 9.80
N TYR A 30 -7.17 -5.93 10.51
CA TYR A 30 -5.98 -5.17 10.12
C TYR A 30 -4.74 -6.07 10.12
N GLU A 31 -4.48 -6.79 11.21
CA GLU A 31 -3.35 -7.73 11.33
C GLU A 31 -3.43 -8.82 10.27
N GLN A 32 -4.62 -9.38 10.02
CA GLN A 32 -4.82 -10.37 8.96
C GLN A 32 -4.38 -9.83 7.59
N ARG A 33 -4.75 -8.58 7.27
CA ARG A 33 -4.36 -7.93 6.02
C ARG A 33 -2.88 -7.61 5.96
N ALA A 34 -2.31 -7.10 7.05
CA ALA A 34 -0.89 -6.80 7.13
C ALA A 34 -0.07 -8.08 6.92
N ASN A 35 -0.47 -9.18 7.54
CA ASN A 35 0.18 -10.49 7.42
C ASN A 35 0.10 -11.09 6.01
N ALA A 36 -0.88 -10.71 5.19
CA ALA A 36 -0.97 -11.13 3.79
C ALA A 36 0.07 -10.43 2.90
N ILE A 37 0.59 -9.27 3.31
CA ILE A 37 1.66 -8.55 2.61
C ILE A 37 3.00 -9.21 2.96
N PRO A 38 3.91 -9.48 2.01
CA PRO A 38 5.21 -10.07 2.33
C PRO A 38 6.03 -9.26 3.35
N MET A 39 5.98 -7.93 3.28
CA MET A 39 6.59 -7.03 4.28
C MET A 39 5.89 -7.00 5.65
N LYS A 40 4.75 -7.70 5.82
CA LYS A 40 4.00 -7.83 7.08
C LYS A 40 3.49 -6.52 7.69
N ARG A 41 3.30 -5.50 6.85
CA ARG A 41 2.75 -4.20 7.24
C ARG A 41 2.15 -3.49 6.05
N PHE A 42 1.35 -2.48 6.32
CA PHE A 42 0.93 -1.54 5.30
C PHE A 42 2.08 -0.57 5.00
N GLY A 43 2.06 -0.02 3.79
CA GLY A 43 2.94 1.08 3.44
C GLY A 43 2.54 2.35 4.19
N LYS A 44 3.50 3.18 4.55
CA LYS A 44 3.21 4.53 5.03
C LYS A 44 2.98 5.47 3.85
N PRO A 45 2.02 6.41 3.91
CA PRO A 45 1.77 7.36 2.82
C PRO A 45 3.04 8.10 2.35
N GLU A 46 3.97 8.38 3.26
CA GLU A 46 5.23 9.04 2.95
C GLU A 46 6.13 8.20 2.03
N GLU A 47 6.10 6.87 2.16
CA GLU A 47 6.87 5.97 1.29
C GLU A 47 6.39 6.04 -0.17
N TYR A 48 5.07 6.20 -0.36
CA TYR A 48 4.50 6.49 -1.67
C TYR A 48 4.96 7.87 -2.17
N GLY A 49 4.90 8.87 -1.29
CA GLY A 49 5.37 10.23 -1.57
C GLY A 49 6.84 10.28 -2.02
N HIS A 50 7.73 9.49 -1.42
CA HIS A 50 9.13 9.43 -1.80
C HIS A 50 9.33 8.96 -3.25
N LEU A 51 8.62 7.91 -3.68
CA LEU A 51 8.69 7.44 -5.06
C LEU A 51 8.11 8.48 -6.03
N VAL A 52 6.99 9.11 -5.68
CA VAL A 52 6.41 10.22 -6.47
C VAL A 52 7.41 11.36 -6.61
N ALA A 53 8.05 11.77 -5.51
CA ALA A 53 9.02 12.86 -5.51
C ALA A 53 10.24 12.53 -6.40
N PHE A 54 10.74 11.30 -6.36
CA PHE A 54 11.81 10.85 -7.25
C PHE A 54 11.37 10.88 -8.73
N LEU A 55 10.21 10.29 -9.04
CA LEU A 55 9.70 10.22 -10.42
C LEU A 55 9.36 11.60 -11.00
N ALA A 56 8.99 12.57 -10.16
CA ALA A 56 8.74 13.95 -10.56
C ALA A 56 10.03 14.80 -10.67
N SER A 57 11.18 14.28 -10.26
CA SER A 57 12.45 14.99 -10.31
C SER A 57 13.20 14.74 -11.61
N ASP A 58 14.19 15.60 -11.91
CA ASP A 58 15.09 15.44 -13.07
C ASP A 58 15.90 14.13 -13.02
N LEU A 59 16.04 13.51 -11.84
CA LEU A 59 16.74 12.23 -11.68
C LEU A 59 16.04 11.08 -12.43
N ALA A 60 14.73 11.22 -12.68
CA ALA A 60 13.93 10.23 -13.39
C ALA A 60 13.74 10.57 -14.87
N ALA A 61 14.51 11.49 -15.45
CA ALA A 61 14.31 12.02 -16.81
C ALA A 61 14.27 10.95 -17.93
N TYR A 62 14.81 9.75 -17.70
CA TYR A 62 14.79 8.64 -18.66
C TYR A 62 13.80 7.52 -18.30
N ILE A 63 12.95 7.71 -17.29
CA ILE A 63 11.92 6.77 -16.87
C ILE A 63 10.57 7.28 -17.37
N THR A 64 10.00 6.60 -18.36
CA THR A 64 8.65 6.92 -18.89
C THR A 64 7.93 5.64 -19.30
N GLY A 65 6.58 5.67 -19.28
CA GLY A 65 5.73 4.55 -19.67
C GLY A 65 5.85 3.29 -18.77
N ALA A 66 6.48 3.41 -17.60
CA ALA A 66 6.74 2.29 -16.71
C ALA A 66 5.66 2.13 -15.63
N ASP A 67 5.24 0.89 -15.41
CA ASP A 67 4.47 0.50 -14.23
C ASP A 67 5.40 0.04 -13.11
N ILE A 68 5.49 0.84 -12.05
CA ILE A 68 6.34 0.57 -10.89
C ILE A 68 5.47 0.11 -9.72
N PRO A 69 5.58 -1.16 -9.27
CA PRO A 69 4.95 -1.65 -8.05
C PRO A 69 5.50 -0.98 -6.79
N ILE A 70 4.60 -0.56 -5.91
CA ILE A 70 4.91 -0.12 -4.55
C ILE A 70 3.89 -0.73 -3.59
N ASP A 71 4.10 -2.01 -3.26
CA ASP A 71 3.06 -2.83 -2.66
C ASP A 71 3.54 -3.79 -1.58
N GLY A 72 4.80 -3.65 -1.14
CA GLY A 72 5.40 -4.53 -0.15
C GLY A 72 5.56 -5.98 -0.62
N GLY A 73 5.59 -6.22 -1.94
CA GLY A 73 5.81 -7.53 -2.56
C GLY A 73 4.53 -8.29 -2.92
N LEU A 74 3.36 -7.65 -2.90
CA LEU A 74 2.08 -8.31 -3.22
C LEU A 74 2.06 -8.83 -4.66
N LEU A 75 2.53 -8.02 -5.61
CA LEU A 75 2.76 -8.46 -6.98
C LEU A 75 4.03 -9.30 -7.04
N LYS A 76 3.87 -10.55 -7.47
CA LYS A 76 5.01 -11.42 -7.77
C LYS A 76 5.56 -11.04 -9.14
N SER A 77 6.77 -10.50 -9.19
CA SER A 77 7.53 -10.47 -10.44
C SER A 77 7.78 -11.90 -10.88
N ARG A 78 7.47 -12.21 -12.14
CA ARG A 78 7.93 -13.45 -12.78
C ARG A 78 9.35 -13.26 -13.28
#